data_AF-A0A925D3T5-F1
#
_entry.id   AF-A0A925D3T5-F1
#
_cell.length_a   1.000
_cell.length_b   1.000
_cell.length_c   1.000
_cell.angle_alpha   90.00
_cell.angle_beta   90.00
_cell.angle_gamma   90.00
#
_symmetry.space_group_name_H-M   'P 1'
#
loop_
_entity.id
_entity.type
_entity.pdbx_description
1 polymer ?
#
loop_
_entity_poly.entity_id
_entity_poly.type
_entity_poly.pdbx_seq_one_letter_code
_entity_poly.pdbx_strand_id
1 'polypeptide(L)'
;GSTVQADEVYFTPKLPTAIGGAVVIEGNLYGTNGQGLLCAVLKTGDIKWQERGVGAGSVCYADSRLYVHGENGEVALVEATPESYREKGRFAPPEPPKKGIGKAWAYPVVANGRLYVRDMGTIWCFDVKEGAAK
;
A
#
# COMPACT_ATOMS: atom_id res chain seq x y z
N GLY A 1 27.15 26.68 12.59
CA GLY A 1 26.02 25.80 12.24
C GLY A 1 26.34 24.42 12.76
N SER A 2 25.38 23.74 13.40
CA SER A 2 25.56 22.39 13.92
C SER A 2 25.57 21.36 12.78
N THR A 3 26.60 20.54 12.73
CA THR A 3 26.71 19.38 11.83
C THR A 3 25.72 18.30 12.23
N VAL A 4 25.05 17.68 11.26
CA VAL A 4 24.20 16.49 11.44
C VAL A 4 25.03 15.26 11.08
N GLN A 5 25.03 14.25 11.96
CA GLN A 5 25.59 12.93 11.71
C GLN A 5 24.45 11.91 11.57
N ALA A 6 24.56 10.99 10.62
CA ALA A 6 23.62 9.90 10.42
C ALA A 6 24.40 8.58 10.34
N ASP A 7 23.93 7.58 11.08
CA ASP A 7 24.50 6.23 11.09
C ASP A 7 23.48 5.24 10.50
N GLU A 8 23.96 4.22 9.80
CA GLU A 8 23.10 3.14 9.32
C GLU A 8 22.61 2.31 10.53
N VAL A 9 21.28 2.14 10.65
CA VAL A 9 20.70 1.28 11.69
C VAL A 9 20.70 -0.18 11.26
N TYR A 10 20.27 -0.46 10.02
CA TYR A 10 20.33 -1.78 9.38
C TYR A 10 20.10 -1.64 7.86
N PHE A 11 20.49 -2.67 7.11
CA PHE A 11 20.21 -2.81 5.68
C PHE A 11 19.67 -4.21 5.36
N THR A 12 18.63 -4.28 4.53
CA THR A 12 18.16 -5.55 3.95
C THR A 12 17.46 -5.28 2.61
N PRO A 13 17.72 -6.09 1.56
CA PRO A 13 17.10 -5.92 0.25
C PRO A 13 15.62 -6.34 0.22
N LYS A 14 15.09 -6.88 1.33
CA LYS A 14 13.72 -7.39 1.42
C LYS A 14 12.68 -6.31 1.75
N LEU A 15 13.09 -5.13 2.20
CA LEU A 15 12.18 -4.04 2.57
C LEU A 15 11.32 -3.56 1.39
N PRO A 16 10.28 -2.76 1.65
CA PRO A 16 9.53 -2.10 0.60
C PRO A 16 10.47 -1.27 -0.28
N THR A 17 10.45 -1.56 -1.57
CA THR A 17 11.36 -0.97 -2.58
C THR A 17 10.62 -0.62 -3.87
N ALA A 18 9.32 -0.89 -3.94
CA ALA A 18 8.49 -0.45 -5.04
C ALA A 18 8.24 1.06 -4.97
N ILE A 19 7.85 1.65 -6.11
CA ILE A 19 7.60 3.08 -6.29
C ILE A 19 6.56 3.66 -5.32
N GLY A 20 5.70 2.78 -4.80
CA GLY A 20 4.50 3.10 -4.05
C GLY A 20 4.68 3.35 -2.55
N GLY A 21 5.92 3.46 -2.10
CA GLY A 21 6.28 3.88 -0.75
C GLY A 21 5.92 2.85 0.32
N ALA A 22 5.90 3.32 1.57
CA ALA A 22 5.57 2.52 2.73
C ALA A 22 4.95 3.40 3.83
N VAL A 23 4.21 2.77 4.74
CA VAL A 23 3.61 3.40 5.92
C VAL A 23 4.10 2.70 7.18
N VAL A 24 4.27 3.46 8.27
CA VAL A 24 4.65 2.93 9.58
C VAL A 24 3.43 2.97 10.49
N ILE A 25 3.07 1.83 11.07
CA ILE A 25 1.94 1.67 11.99
C ILE A 25 2.44 0.85 13.17
N GLU A 26 2.39 1.43 14.37
CA GLU A 26 2.79 0.76 15.62
C GLU A 26 4.18 0.08 15.56
N GLY A 27 5.15 0.72 14.91
CA GLY A 27 6.52 0.19 14.77
C GLY A 27 6.71 -0.86 13.69
N ASN A 28 5.67 -1.16 12.91
CA ASN A 28 5.73 -2.04 11.75
C ASN A 28 5.65 -1.22 10.45
N LEU A 29 6.54 -1.54 9.51
CA LEU A 29 6.63 -0.96 8.18
C LEU A 29 5.83 -1.82 7.20
N TYR A 30 4.86 -1.22 6.52
CA TYR A 30 4.03 -1.84 5.49
C TYR A 30 4.30 -1.19 4.15
N GLY A 31 4.57 -1.99 3.14
CA GLY A 31 4.81 -1.50 1.79
C GLY A 31 4.98 -2.67 0.83
N THR A 32 5.28 -2.37 -0.43
CA THR A 32 5.45 -3.43 -1.44
C THR A 32 6.87 -3.50 -1.98
N ASN A 33 7.26 -4.68 -2.43
CA ASN A 33 8.41 -4.90 -3.30
C ASN A 33 7.97 -5.74 -4.50
N GLY A 34 8.92 -6.23 -5.32
CA GLY A 34 8.60 -7.02 -6.52
C GLY A 34 7.77 -8.29 -6.25
N GLN A 35 7.84 -8.85 -5.04
CA GLN A 35 7.10 -10.05 -4.67
C GLN A 35 5.66 -9.75 -4.21
N GLY A 36 5.41 -8.60 -3.60
CA GLY A 36 4.07 -8.19 -3.15
C GLY A 36 4.11 -7.31 -1.91
N LEU A 37 2.99 -7.28 -1.17
CA LEU A 37 2.85 -6.55 0.09
C LEU A 37 3.57 -7.29 1.22
N LEU A 38 4.24 -6.56 2.09
CA LEU A 38 4.94 -7.11 3.24
C LEU A 38 4.75 -6.24 4.49
N CYS A 39 4.94 -6.87 5.64
CA CYS A 39 5.08 -6.23 6.94
C CYS A 39 6.46 -6.55 7.49
N ALA A 40 7.19 -5.53 7.94
CA ALA A 40 8.49 -5.67 8.58
C ALA A 40 8.55 -4.89 9.89
N VAL A 41 9.35 -5.34 10.85
CA VAL A 41 9.64 -4.55 12.06
C VAL A 41 10.52 -3.37 11.67
N LEU A 42 10.08 -2.13 11.91
CA LEU A 42 10.81 -0.93 11.48
C LEU A 42 12.21 -0.80 12.11
N LYS A 43 12.42 -1.35 13.31
CA LYS A 43 13.71 -1.21 14.01
C LYS A 43 14.78 -2.21 13.55
N THR A 44 14.37 -3.35 12.99
CA THR A 44 15.28 -4.47 12.68
C THR A 44 15.25 -4.89 11.22
N GLY A 45 14.19 -4.55 10.49
CA GLY A 45 13.95 -5.02 9.13
C GLY A 45 13.44 -6.46 9.06
N ASP A 46 13.14 -7.10 10.20
CA ASP A 46 12.62 -8.47 10.22
C ASP A 46 11.25 -8.54 9.56
N ILE A 47 11.14 -9.35 8.52
CA ILE A 47 9.87 -9.58 7.80
C ILE A 47 8.96 -10.43 8.68
N LYS A 48 7.80 -9.90 9.04
CA LYS A 48 6.74 -10.63 9.77
C LYS A 48 5.95 -11.53 8.83
N TRP A 49 5.57 -10.98 7.69
CA TRP A 49 4.89 -11.70 6.62
C TRP A 49 5.10 -10.98 5.30
N GLN A 50 4.95 -11.73 4.21
CA GLN A 50 4.97 -11.21 2.85
C GLN A 50 3.99 -12.02 2.00
N GLU A 51 3.13 -11.33 1.26
CA GLU A 51 2.13 -11.96 0.40
C GLU A 51 2.03 -11.29 -0.96
N ARG A 52 1.67 -12.10 -1.97
CA ARG A 52 1.61 -11.62 -3.35
C ARG A 52 0.60 -10.50 -3.53
N GLY A 53 -0.59 -10.62 -2.94
CA GLY A 53 -1.66 -9.62 -3.00
C GLY A 53 -1.96 -9.15 -4.44
N VAL A 54 -2.00 -7.84 -4.65
CA VAL A 54 -2.09 -7.18 -5.97
C VAL A 54 -0.72 -6.94 -6.62
N GLY A 55 0.34 -7.49 -6.04
CA GLY A 55 1.72 -7.32 -6.48
C GLY A 55 2.39 -6.06 -5.93
N ALA A 56 3.40 -5.57 -6.66
CA ALA A 56 3.99 -4.26 -6.40
C ALA A 56 2.92 -3.19 -6.56
N GLY A 57 2.95 -2.15 -5.73
CA GLY A 57 1.90 -1.16 -5.69
C GLY A 57 2.11 -0.07 -4.63
N SER A 58 1.23 0.92 -4.69
CA SER A 58 1.23 2.08 -3.81
C SER A 58 0.29 1.90 -2.64
N VAL A 59 0.74 2.33 -1.45
CA VAL A 59 0.03 2.07 -0.19
C VAL A 59 -0.45 3.37 0.44
N CYS A 60 -1.69 3.36 0.92
CA CYS A 60 -2.26 4.35 1.82
C CYS A 60 -2.82 3.64 3.05
N TYR A 61 -2.84 4.30 4.21
CA TYR A 61 -3.46 3.78 5.42
C TYR A 61 -4.56 4.73 5.88
N ALA A 62 -5.75 4.19 6.13
CA ALA A 62 -6.85 4.90 6.77
C ALA A 62 -7.80 3.89 7.40
N ASP A 63 -8.43 4.26 8.52
CA ASP A 63 -9.47 3.44 9.18
C ASP A 63 -9.02 1.98 9.41
N SER A 64 -7.83 1.81 9.98
CA SER A 64 -7.23 0.50 10.29
C SER A 64 -7.02 -0.43 9.10
N ARG A 65 -7.02 0.11 7.87
CA ARG A 65 -6.85 -0.63 6.63
C ARG A 65 -5.76 -0.01 5.76
N LEU A 66 -4.98 -0.88 5.13
CA LEU A 66 -4.11 -0.55 4.00
C LEU A 66 -4.95 -0.60 2.72
N TYR A 67 -4.84 0.45 1.92
CA TYR A 67 -5.34 0.53 0.56
C TYR A 67 -4.15 0.37 -0.37
N VAL A 68 -4.07 -0.76 -1.06
CA VAL A 68 -2.95 -1.12 -1.92
C VAL A 68 -3.39 -1.04 -3.37
N HIS A 69 -2.87 -0.07 -4.10
CA HIS A 69 -3.11 0.10 -5.54
C HIS A 69 -1.97 -0.57 -6.31
N GLY A 70 -2.24 -1.75 -6.86
CA GLY A 70 -1.26 -2.55 -7.57
C GLY A 70 -0.91 -2.00 -8.95
N GLU A 71 0.28 -2.31 -9.45
CA GLU A 71 0.72 -1.93 -10.81
C GLU A 71 -0.22 -2.42 -11.91
N ASN A 72 -1.01 -3.46 -11.62
CA ASN A 72 -2.02 -4.05 -12.50
C ASN A 72 -3.34 -3.27 -12.54
N GLY A 73 -3.46 -2.19 -11.76
CA GLY A 73 -4.65 -1.34 -11.62
C GLY A 73 -5.68 -1.84 -10.60
N GLU A 74 -5.46 -3.02 -9.99
CA GLU A 74 -6.35 -3.51 -8.93
C GLU A 74 -6.08 -2.77 -7.61
N VAL A 75 -7.11 -2.67 -6.79
CA VAL A 75 -7.00 -2.15 -5.43
C VAL A 75 -7.41 -3.23 -4.45
N ALA A 76 -6.56 -3.50 -3.46
CA ALA A 76 -6.88 -4.37 -2.33
C ALA A 76 -7.00 -3.55 -1.04
N LEU A 77 -7.94 -3.95 -0.19
CA LEU A 77 -8.09 -3.47 1.19
C LEU A 77 -7.56 -4.57 2.10
N VAL A 78 -6.54 -4.26 2.90
CA VAL A 78 -5.85 -5.23 3.75
C VAL A 78 -5.84 -4.70 5.17
N GLU A 79 -6.10 -5.57 6.15
CA GLU A 79 -5.96 -5.19 7.57
C GLU A 79 -4.50 -4.85 7.89
N ALA A 80 -4.26 -3.75 8.59
CA ALA A 80 -2.92 -3.34 9.00
C ALA A 80 -2.49 -4.05 10.28
N THR A 81 -2.22 -5.36 10.18
CA THR A 81 -1.81 -6.22 11.29
C THR A 81 -0.43 -6.83 11.03
N PRO A 82 0.44 -6.96 12.05
CA PRO A 82 1.71 -7.67 11.92
C PRO A 82 1.58 -9.20 12.05
N GLU A 83 0.40 -9.74 12.40
CA GLU A 83 0.22 -11.18 12.64
C GLU A 83 0.21 -11.99 11.33
N SER A 84 -0.54 -11.52 10.34
CA SER A 84 -0.63 -12.19 9.03
C SER A 84 -1.27 -11.25 8.00
N TYR A 85 -1.12 -11.57 6.72
CA TYR A 85 -1.89 -10.92 5.67
C TYR A 85 -3.39 -11.26 5.82
N ARG A 86 -4.24 -10.23 5.79
CA ARG A 86 -5.72 -10.37 5.87
C ARG A 86 -6.39 -9.42 4.90
N GLU A 87 -6.61 -9.87 3.66
CA GLU A 87 -7.37 -9.12 2.65
C GLU A 87 -8.85 -9.08 3.03
N LYS A 88 -9.43 -7.88 3.08
CA LYS A 88 -10.84 -7.63 3.37
C LYS A 88 -11.67 -7.47 2.10
N GLY A 89 -11.03 -7.15 0.98
CA GLY A 89 -11.69 -7.04 -0.31
C GLY A 89 -10.72 -6.55 -1.39
N ARG A 90 -11.14 -6.73 -2.64
CA ARG A 90 -10.41 -6.32 -3.82
C ARG A 90 -11.36 -5.93 -4.93
N PHE A 91 -10.97 -4.94 -5.72
CA PHE A 91 -11.72 -4.54 -6.91
C PHE A 91 -10.78 -3.97 -7.98
N ALA A 92 -11.26 -3.95 -9.22
CA ALA A 92 -10.67 -3.18 -10.29
C ALA A 92 -11.54 -1.95 -10.55
N PRO A 93 -10.96 -0.75 -10.75
CA PRO A 93 -11.73 0.41 -11.18
C PRO A 93 -12.49 0.11 -12.48
N PRO A 94 -13.74 0.60 -12.62
CA PRO A 94 -14.54 0.38 -13.81
C PRO A 94 -13.92 1.08 -15.02
N GLU A 95 -14.03 0.45 -16.20
CA GLU A 95 -13.48 0.97 -17.45
C GLU A 95 -11.98 1.34 -17.33
N PRO A 96 -11.12 0.41 -16.87
CA PRO A 96 -9.71 0.72 -16.69
C PRO A 96 -9.06 1.02 -18.05
N PRO A 97 -8.00 1.85 -18.09
CA PRO A 97 -7.18 2.04 -19.28
C PRO A 97 -6.77 0.71 -19.89
N LYS A 98 -6.68 0.65 -21.23
CA LYS A 98 -6.28 -0.59 -21.92
C LYS A 98 -4.92 -1.06 -21.40
N LYS A 99 -4.88 -2.31 -20.91
CA LYS A 99 -3.65 -2.96 -20.42
C LYS A 99 -2.61 -2.93 -21.53
N GLY A 100 -1.47 -2.28 -21.27
CA GLY A 100 -0.39 -2.05 -22.23
C GLY A 100 -0.02 -0.59 -22.45
N ILE A 101 -0.85 0.37 -22.01
CA ILE A 101 -0.55 1.81 -22.11
C ILE A 101 0.32 2.30 -20.93
N GLY A 102 0.42 1.55 -19.84
CA GLY A 102 1.27 1.88 -18.69
C GLY A 102 1.00 1.02 -17.46
N LYS A 103 1.72 1.32 -16.36
CA LYS A 103 1.51 0.73 -15.03
C LYS A 103 0.78 1.72 -14.12
N ALA A 104 -0.09 1.22 -13.26
CA ALA A 104 -0.79 2.02 -12.27
C ALA A 104 0.13 2.30 -11.06
N TRP A 105 0.70 3.50 -11.00
CA TRP A 105 1.68 3.87 -9.95
C TRP A 105 1.23 4.98 -9.02
N ALA A 106 0.12 5.65 -9.32
CA ALA A 106 -0.36 6.74 -8.48
C ALA A 106 -0.71 6.20 -7.08
N TYR A 107 -0.34 6.99 -6.07
CA TYR A 107 -0.68 6.70 -4.69
C TYR A 107 -2.20 6.84 -4.51
N PRO A 108 -2.88 5.84 -3.90
CA PRO A 108 -4.27 6.01 -3.51
C PRO A 108 -4.35 7.05 -2.38
N VAL A 109 -5.45 7.79 -2.33
CA VAL A 109 -5.70 8.77 -1.26
C VAL A 109 -7.06 8.51 -0.64
N VAL A 110 -7.12 8.45 0.68
CA VAL A 110 -8.40 8.40 1.41
C VAL A 110 -8.63 9.75 2.07
N ALA A 111 -9.77 10.37 1.77
CA ALA A 111 -10.20 11.62 2.39
C ALA A 111 -11.72 11.65 2.53
N ASN A 112 -12.21 12.04 3.71
CA ASN A 112 -13.65 12.20 4.00
C ASN A 112 -14.49 10.95 3.68
N GLY A 113 -13.97 9.76 4.00
CA GLY A 113 -14.64 8.48 3.72
C GLY A 113 -14.65 8.08 2.25
N ARG A 114 -13.86 8.75 1.41
CA ARG A 114 -13.74 8.44 -0.02
C ARG A 114 -12.32 8.05 -0.37
N LEU A 115 -12.18 6.98 -1.14
CA LEU A 115 -10.94 6.53 -1.75
C LEU A 115 -10.85 7.08 -3.17
N TYR A 116 -9.77 7.80 -3.45
CA TYR A 116 -9.43 8.30 -4.76
C TYR A 116 -8.31 7.46 -5.36
N VAL A 117 -8.56 6.92 -6.55
CA VAL A 117 -7.60 6.11 -7.31
C VAL A 117 -7.42 6.79 -8.65
N ARG A 118 -6.17 7.03 -9.04
CA ARG A 118 -5.86 7.65 -10.33
C ARG A 118 -5.07 6.68 -11.17
N ASP A 119 -5.49 6.53 -12.42
CA ASP A 119 -4.70 5.85 -13.45
C ASP A 119 -4.94 6.54 -14.79
N MET A 120 -3.88 6.69 -15.58
CA MET A 120 -3.83 7.28 -16.93
C MET A 120 -5.07 8.07 -17.38
N GLY A 121 -5.12 9.37 -17.05
CA GLY A 121 -6.17 10.28 -17.52
C GLY A 121 -7.51 10.17 -16.79
N THR A 122 -7.68 9.18 -15.91
CA THR A 122 -8.91 8.93 -15.17
C THR A 122 -8.65 8.97 -13.67
N ILE A 123 -9.65 9.46 -12.92
CA ILE A 123 -9.70 9.36 -11.47
C ILE A 123 -11.05 8.77 -11.08
N TRP A 124 -11.02 7.74 -10.25
CA TRP A 124 -12.21 7.14 -9.65
C TRP A 124 -12.30 7.55 -8.18
N CYS A 125 -13.53 7.65 -7.70
CA CYS A 125 -13.85 7.94 -6.31
C CYS A 125 -14.79 6.84 -5.81
N PHE A 126 -14.37 6.13 -4.77
CA PHE A 126 -15.13 5.07 -4.13
C PHE A 126 -15.54 5.51 -2.74
N ASP A 127 -16.80 5.26 -2.36
CA ASP A 127 -17.20 5.38 -0.96
C ASP A 127 -16.60 4.20 -0.19
N VAL A 128 -15.79 4.51 0.82
CA VAL A 128 -15.13 3.54 1.70
C VAL A 128 -15.47 3.78 3.16
N LYS A 129 -16.42 4.70 3.43
CA LYS A 129 -16.95 4.88 4.76
C LYS A 129 -17.71 3.61 5.13
N GLU A 130 -17.43 3.07 6.30
CA GLU A 130 -18.22 1.97 6.83
C GLU A 130 -19.69 2.43 6.90
N GLY A 131 -20.55 1.79 6.10
CA GLY A 131 -21.99 1.99 6.24
C GLY A 131 -22.38 1.54 7.65
N ALA A 132 -23.14 2.35 8.38
CA ALA A 132 -23.73 1.91 9.65
C ALA A 132 -24.34 0.52 9.39
N ALA A 133 -23.89 -0.47 10.15
CA ALA A 133 -24.41 -1.83 10.05
C ALA A 133 -25.94 -1.76 9.97
N LYS A 134 -26.51 -2.29 8.89
CA LYS A 134 -27.95 -2.52 8.84
C LYS A 134 -28.31 -3.63 9.81
#